data_AF-A0A5C6M3C6-F1
#
_entry.id   AF-A0A5C6M3C6-F1
#
_cell.length_a   1.000
_cell.length_b   1.000
_cell.length_c   1.000
_cell.angle_alpha   90.00
_cell.angle_beta   90.00
_cell.angle_gamma   90.00
#
_symmetry.space_group_name_H-M   'P 1'
#
loop_
_entity.id
_entity.type
_entity.pdbx_description
1 polymer ?
#
loop_
_entity_poly.entity_id
_entity_poly.type
_entity_poly.pdbx_seq_one_letter_code
_entity_poly.pdbx_strand_id
1 'polypeptide(L)'
;MVGETLRNLLLIAWLLPLCGFAVEIFGGFWGSRRSRVAAWLAVGCIATGFVCSASALTVWGNSNGWSVLHHADHAHAESGEKPAEAHAETHAAATADQHKAEDQAHGGAEATKATTVFSGTFYRLATFGGLDLSLDYYIDSLTLVMFTMVTFIATCIHLFAMGYMSEELTEEYVDHHAHLRNGHHVHRPGRFYRFFAFLSLFCFSMLGLVLAGNIFQVFIFWELVGICSFLLIGFYTERKSASTAANKAFIMNRVGDFGFLIGLMVLWTYFGTFKFADTVDAEGHVVQAGLFQMLPRGADGNVIMNAENGEVQIGSATVANPPNRHATIPYALLVLAGLGVFAGCIGKSAQFPLQTWLPDAMEGPTPVSALVHSATMVAAGVYLTGRFYPMFVQEVLLTIAYIGCITAFVAATIAIVATDIKKVLAYSTISQL
;
A
#
# COMPACT_ATOMS: atom_id res chain seq x y z
N MET A 1 23.78 -1.06 -11.17
CA MET A 1 23.47 0.34 -11.56
C MET A 1 21.97 0.65 -11.53
N VAL A 2 21.10 -0.09 -12.24
CA VAL A 2 19.64 0.21 -12.27
C VAL A 2 19.01 0.27 -10.87
N GLY A 3 19.25 -0.74 -10.02
CA GLY A 3 18.71 -0.77 -8.66
C GLY A 3 19.12 0.43 -7.77
N GLU A 4 20.37 0.90 -7.89
CA GLU A 4 20.82 2.08 -7.14
C GLU A 4 20.19 3.38 -7.65
N THR A 5 20.03 3.52 -8.96
CA THR A 5 19.32 4.65 -9.56
C THR A 5 17.87 4.69 -9.10
N LEU A 6 17.17 3.55 -9.13
CA LEU A 6 15.78 3.44 -8.65
C LEU A 6 15.68 3.79 -7.16
N ARG A 7 16.56 3.23 -6.33
CA ARG A 7 16.65 3.53 -4.89
C ARG A 7 16.80 5.03 -4.65
N ASN A 8 17.77 5.67 -5.31
CA ASN A 8 18.07 7.08 -5.08
C ASN A 8 16.93 8.00 -5.55
N LEU A 9 16.34 7.73 -6.72
CA LEU A 9 15.20 8.50 -7.24
C LEU A 9 13.99 8.42 -6.31
N LEU A 10 13.62 7.23 -5.86
CA LEU A 10 12.47 7.03 -4.97
C LEU A 10 12.75 7.56 -3.56
N LEU A 11 13.98 7.44 -3.05
CA LEU A 11 14.38 8.01 -1.78
C LEU A 11 14.26 9.54 -1.78
N ILE A 12 14.74 10.21 -2.84
CA ILE A 12 14.58 11.66 -3.01
C ILE A 12 13.10 12.02 -3.06
N ALA A 13 12.31 11.33 -3.88
CA ALA A 13 10.87 11.58 -4.01
C ALA A 13 10.12 11.36 -2.69
N TRP A 14 10.54 10.39 -1.88
CA TRP A 14 9.96 10.10 -0.58
C TRP A 14 10.31 11.17 0.48
N LEU A 15 11.56 11.66 0.52
CA LEU A 15 12.00 12.63 1.53
C LEU A 15 11.60 14.08 1.23
N LEU A 16 11.40 14.44 -0.03
CA LEU A 16 11.04 15.82 -0.42
C LEU A 16 9.80 16.36 0.30
N PRO A 17 8.67 15.63 0.42
CA PRO A 17 7.50 16.11 1.16
C PRO A 17 7.77 16.27 2.67
N LEU A 18 8.66 15.48 3.25
CA LEU A 18 9.07 15.64 4.65
C LEU A 18 9.90 16.91 4.85
N CYS A 19 10.83 17.18 3.92
CA CYS A 19 11.57 18.44 3.90
C CYS A 19 10.61 19.64 3.75
N GLY A 20 9.62 19.53 2.86
CA GLY A 20 8.57 20.53 2.69
C GLY A 20 7.79 20.78 3.97
N PHE A 21 7.29 19.71 4.60
CA PHE A 21 6.62 19.76 5.90
C PHE A 21 7.45 20.48 6.97
N ALA A 22 8.73 20.15 7.12
CA ALA A 22 9.61 20.79 8.10
C ALA A 22 9.77 22.28 7.81
N VAL A 23 10.02 22.66 6.55
CA VAL A 23 10.15 24.08 6.17
C VAL A 23 8.83 24.83 6.36
N GLU A 24 7.68 24.22 6.09
CA GLU A 24 6.37 24.85 6.24
C GLU A 24 5.98 25.05 7.71
N ILE A 25 6.28 24.09 8.58
CA ILE A 25 5.94 24.19 10.01
C ILE A 25 6.83 25.20 10.72
N PHE A 26 8.15 25.19 10.46
CA PHE A 26 9.09 26.14 11.04
C PHE A 26 8.99 27.50 10.35
N GLY A 27 9.01 27.55 9.02
CA GLY A 27 8.86 28.78 8.25
C GLY A 27 7.51 29.47 8.47
N GLY A 28 6.43 28.71 8.65
CA GLY A 28 5.10 29.26 8.95
C GLY A 28 4.93 29.76 10.38
N PHE A 29 5.69 29.22 11.35
CA PHE A 29 5.71 29.73 12.73
C PHE A 29 6.42 31.10 12.82
N TRP A 30 7.49 31.29 12.05
CA TRP A 30 8.31 32.52 12.07
C TRP A 30 7.93 33.53 10.97
N GLY A 31 7.11 33.13 9.99
CA GLY A 31 6.77 33.92 8.81
C GLY A 31 5.41 34.63 8.86
N SER A 32 5.16 35.49 7.86
CA SER A 32 3.86 36.16 7.70
C SER A 32 2.78 35.19 7.22
N ARG A 33 1.64 35.18 7.94
CA ARG A 33 0.49 34.29 7.67
C ARG A 33 -0.21 34.53 6.33
N ARG A 34 0.08 35.64 5.65
CA ARG A 34 -0.47 35.98 4.32
C ARG A 34 0.33 35.40 3.15
N SER A 35 1.42 34.70 3.42
CA SER A 35 2.33 34.24 2.37
C SER A 35 1.86 32.95 1.69
N ARG A 36 1.87 32.95 0.34
CA ARG A 36 1.65 31.75 -0.49
C ARG A 36 2.91 30.90 -0.66
N VAL A 37 4.04 31.30 -0.08
CA VAL A 37 5.33 30.60 -0.26
C VAL A 37 5.26 29.15 0.21
N ALA A 38 4.57 28.88 1.32
CA ALA A 38 4.39 27.52 1.84
C ALA A 38 3.73 26.59 0.81
N ALA A 39 2.69 27.08 0.11
CA ALA A 39 1.99 26.29 -0.90
C ALA A 39 2.84 26.03 -2.15
N TRP A 40 3.56 27.05 -2.64
CA TRP A 40 4.48 26.87 -3.76
C TRP A 40 5.61 25.89 -3.45
N LEU A 41 6.11 25.92 -2.21
CA LEU A 41 7.13 25.01 -1.73
C LEU A 41 6.60 23.57 -1.67
N ALA A 42 5.41 23.35 -1.08
CA ALA A 42 4.75 22.05 -1.04
C ALA A 42 4.54 21.47 -2.44
N VAL A 43 3.99 22.28 -3.36
CA VAL A 43 3.79 21.92 -4.77
C VAL A 43 5.12 21.56 -5.42
N GLY A 44 6.16 22.38 -5.23
CA GLY A 44 7.49 22.14 -5.78
C GLY A 44 8.07 20.80 -5.31
N CYS A 45 8.03 20.53 -4.00
CA CYS A 45 8.51 19.27 -3.41
C CYS A 45 7.79 18.04 -4.01
N ILE A 46 6.46 18.08 -4.10
CA ILE A 46 5.67 16.95 -4.63
C ILE A 46 5.82 16.80 -6.15
N ALA A 47 5.86 17.90 -6.90
CA ALA A 47 6.05 17.88 -8.36
C ALA A 47 7.45 17.35 -8.73
N THR A 48 8.49 17.75 -8.00
CA THR A 48 9.83 17.15 -8.17
C THR A 48 9.81 15.67 -7.81
N GLY A 49 9.09 15.28 -6.75
CA GLY A 49 8.87 13.87 -6.40
C GLY A 49 8.21 13.07 -7.54
N PHE A 50 7.20 13.65 -8.21
CA PHE A 50 6.54 13.04 -9.37
C PHE A 50 7.50 12.86 -10.56
N VAL A 51 8.34 13.86 -10.86
CA VAL A 51 9.35 13.74 -11.92
C VAL A 51 10.35 12.62 -11.60
N CYS A 52 10.79 12.53 -10.35
CA CYS A 52 11.68 11.46 -9.89
C CYS A 52 11.03 10.07 -9.99
N SER A 53 9.76 9.92 -9.58
CA SER A 53 9.06 8.63 -9.66
C SER A 53 8.72 8.23 -11.09
N ALA A 54 8.31 9.17 -11.95
CA ALA A 54 8.08 8.90 -13.37
C ALA A 54 9.38 8.47 -14.06
N SER A 55 10.49 9.14 -13.74
CA SER A 55 11.82 8.74 -14.23
C SER A 55 12.20 7.35 -13.76
N ALA A 56 11.92 7.00 -12.49
CA ALA A 56 12.15 5.66 -11.96
C ALA A 56 11.32 4.59 -12.70
N LEU A 57 10.04 4.86 -12.95
CA LEU A 57 9.16 3.96 -13.72
C LEU A 57 9.69 3.75 -15.14
N THR A 58 10.11 4.81 -15.83
CA THR A 58 10.70 4.72 -17.18
C THR A 58 12.01 3.94 -17.19
N VAL A 59 12.90 4.18 -16.22
CA VAL A 59 14.18 3.46 -16.12
C VAL A 59 13.96 1.97 -15.90
N TRP A 60 13.04 1.60 -15.01
CA TRP A 60 12.68 0.20 -14.75
C TRP A 60 11.97 -0.45 -15.95
N GLY A 61 11.05 0.27 -16.60
CA GLY A 61 10.33 -0.23 -17.77
C GLY A 61 11.28 -0.52 -18.93
N ASN A 62 12.22 0.39 -19.19
CA ASN A 62 13.23 0.23 -20.23
C ASN A 62 14.24 -0.89 -19.92
N SER A 63 14.64 -1.08 -18.65
CA SER A 63 15.55 -2.17 -18.28
C SER A 63 14.93 -3.55 -18.41
N ASN A 64 13.61 -3.65 -18.20
CA ASN A 64 12.89 -4.92 -18.19
C ASN A 64 12.14 -5.19 -19.50
N GLY A 65 12.31 -4.33 -20.51
CA GLY A 65 11.62 -4.42 -21.80
C GLY A 65 10.11 -4.43 -21.69
N TRP A 66 9.56 -3.79 -20.63
CA TRP A 66 8.13 -3.82 -20.31
C TRP A 66 7.50 -5.23 -20.32
N SER A 67 8.28 -6.27 -19.99
CA SER A 67 7.85 -7.68 -20.05
C SER A 67 6.58 -8.00 -19.26
N VAL A 68 6.31 -7.23 -18.19
CA VAL A 68 5.07 -7.33 -17.40
C VAL A 68 3.82 -6.98 -18.22
N LEU A 69 3.91 -6.09 -19.21
CA LEU A 69 2.78 -5.79 -20.11
C LEU A 69 2.61 -6.90 -21.17
N HIS A 70 3.70 -7.48 -21.66
CA HIS A 70 3.65 -8.52 -22.70
C HIS A 70 3.18 -9.89 -22.20
N HIS A 71 3.34 -10.20 -20.90
CA HIS A 71 2.77 -11.43 -20.32
C HIS A 71 1.24 -11.36 -20.11
N ALA A 72 0.63 -10.17 -20.09
CA ALA A 72 -0.82 -10.03 -19.99
C ALA A 72 -1.54 -10.44 -21.29
N ASP A 73 -0.90 -10.28 -22.45
CA ASP A 73 -1.49 -10.62 -23.74
C ASP A 73 -1.55 -12.14 -24.02
N HIS A 74 -0.69 -12.94 -23.39
CA HIS A 74 -0.68 -14.40 -23.57
C HIS A 74 -1.60 -15.16 -22.61
N ALA A 75 -2.05 -14.56 -21.50
CA ALA A 75 -2.98 -15.19 -20.58
C ALA A 75 -4.44 -15.21 -21.09
N HIS A 76 -4.76 -14.44 -22.13
CA HIS A 76 -6.10 -14.39 -22.75
C HIS A 76 -6.25 -15.23 -24.03
N ALA A 77 -5.20 -15.94 -24.46
CA ALA A 77 -5.21 -16.68 -25.72
C ALA A 77 -5.38 -18.22 -25.58
N GLU A 78 -5.36 -18.77 -24.37
CA GLU A 78 -5.59 -20.21 -24.11
C GLU A 78 -6.85 -20.48 -23.28
N SER A 79 -7.99 -19.92 -23.69
CA SER A 79 -9.31 -20.38 -23.23
C SER A 79 -10.35 -20.37 -24.36
N GLY A 80 -9.92 -20.73 -25.57
CA GLY A 80 -10.80 -20.94 -26.72
C GLY A 80 -11.28 -22.39 -26.78
N GLU A 81 -12.50 -22.63 -26.33
CA GLU A 81 -13.27 -23.85 -26.60
C GLU A 81 -13.17 -24.27 -28.08
N LYS A 82 -12.80 -25.53 -28.33
CA LYS A 82 -13.08 -26.19 -29.61
C LYS A 82 -14.39 -26.99 -29.46
N PRO A 83 -15.40 -26.81 -30.32
CA PRO A 83 -16.65 -27.53 -30.21
C PRO A 83 -16.49 -29.00 -30.57
N ALA A 84 -17.27 -29.83 -29.89
CA ALA A 84 -17.38 -31.26 -30.09
C ALA A 84 -18.11 -31.59 -31.40
N GLU A 85 -17.53 -32.50 -32.20
CA GLU A 85 -18.30 -33.42 -33.04
C GLU A 85 -17.70 -34.83 -32.91
N ALA A 86 -18.59 -35.77 -32.64
CA ALA A 86 -18.31 -37.19 -32.42
C ALA A 86 -18.02 -37.92 -33.74
N HIS A 87 -17.22 -38.99 -33.71
CA HIS A 87 -17.57 -40.29 -34.33
C HIS A 87 -16.54 -41.39 -34.00
N ALA A 88 -17.08 -42.47 -33.42
CA ALA A 88 -16.84 -43.90 -33.65
C ALA A 88 -15.42 -44.52 -33.60
N GLU A 89 -15.24 -45.33 -32.54
CA GLU A 89 -14.77 -46.73 -32.49
C GLU A 89 -13.58 -47.27 -33.34
N THR A 90 -12.73 -47.97 -32.58
CA THR A 90 -12.07 -49.27 -32.83
C THR A 90 -10.66 -49.40 -33.46
N HIS A 91 -9.85 -50.17 -32.69
CA HIS A 91 -8.82 -51.15 -33.07
C HIS A 91 -7.36 -50.72 -33.37
N ALA A 92 -6.51 -51.09 -32.40
CA ALA A 92 -5.40 -52.05 -32.52
C ALA A 92 -3.97 -51.58 -32.89
N ALA A 93 -3.05 -52.23 -32.17
CA ALA A 93 -1.67 -52.62 -32.53
C ALA A 93 -0.50 -51.65 -32.27
N ALA A 94 0.29 -52.08 -31.26
CA ALA A 94 1.75 -52.06 -31.13
C ALA A 94 2.60 -51.48 -32.27
N THR A 95 3.65 -50.73 -31.91
CA THR A 95 5.05 -51.07 -32.21
C THR A 95 6.01 -50.08 -31.55
N ALA A 96 7.15 -50.63 -31.12
CA ALA A 96 8.33 -49.91 -30.63
C ALA A 96 9.08 -49.26 -31.80
N ASP A 97 9.80 -48.15 -31.55
CA ASP A 97 11.25 -48.12 -31.82
C ASP A 97 11.92 -46.84 -31.29
N GLN A 98 13.12 -47.05 -30.76
CA GLN A 98 14.14 -46.05 -30.43
C GLN A 98 14.75 -45.49 -31.72
N HIS A 99 15.16 -44.22 -31.77
CA HIS A 99 16.37 -43.82 -32.50
C HIS A 99 16.89 -42.43 -32.10
N LYS A 100 18.12 -42.43 -31.55
CA LYS A 100 19.28 -41.50 -31.69
C LYS A 100 19.02 -39.99 -31.79
N ALA A 101 19.50 -39.15 -30.86
CA ALA A 101 20.90 -38.77 -30.59
C ALA A 101 21.54 -37.87 -31.67
N GLU A 102 21.96 -36.68 -31.19
CA GLU A 102 22.89 -35.69 -31.77
C GLU A 102 22.31 -34.63 -32.72
N ASP A 103 22.12 -33.41 -32.20
CA ASP A 103 22.78 -32.25 -32.80
C ASP A 103 23.00 -31.09 -31.80
N GLN A 104 24.28 -30.91 -31.47
CA GLN A 104 25.04 -29.66 -31.40
C GLN A 104 24.52 -28.45 -30.59
N ALA A 105 25.16 -28.33 -29.43
CA ALA A 105 25.76 -27.12 -28.90
C ALA A 105 25.80 -25.89 -29.83
N HIS A 106 25.06 -24.85 -29.46
CA HIS A 106 25.44 -23.48 -29.73
C HIS A 106 25.18 -22.59 -28.51
N GLY A 107 26.27 -22.02 -28.01
CA GLY A 107 26.34 -20.62 -27.57
C GLY A 107 25.59 -20.27 -26.29
N GLY A 108 26.35 -20.22 -25.19
CA GLY A 108 25.94 -19.50 -24.01
C GLY A 108 25.58 -18.04 -24.33
N ALA A 109 24.34 -17.70 -24.03
CA ALA A 109 24.02 -16.43 -23.42
C ALA A 109 23.24 -16.80 -22.17
N GLU A 110 23.86 -16.63 -21.00
CA GLU A 110 23.10 -16.43 -19.77
C GLU A 110 22.13 -15.28 -20.05
N ALA A 111 20.89 -15.61 -20.40
CA ALA A 111 19.80 -14.68 -20.31
C ALA A 111 19.70 -14.32 -18.84
N THR A 112 20.42 -13.27 -18.46
CA THR A 112 20.39 -12.69 -17.11
C THR A 112 18.94 -12.37 -16.87
N LYS A 113 18.23 -13.24 -16.14
CA LYS A 113 16.81 -13.12 -15.87
C LYS A 113 16.65 -11.75 -15.22
N ALA A 114 16.10 -10.78 -15.95
CA ALA A 114 16.08 -9.39 -15.52
C ALA A 114 15.46 -9.33 -14.13
N THR A 115 16.24 -8.91 -13.14
CA THR A 115 15.81 -8.90 -11.75
C THR A 115 14.64 -7.91 -11.62
N THR A 116 13.43 -8.44 -11.44
CA THR A 116 12.20 -7.64 -11.45
C THR A 116 11.95 -6.92 -10.12
N VAL A 117 12.67 -7.33 -9.07
CA VAL A 117 12.52 -6.84 -7.69
C VAL A 117 13.87 -6.36 -7.15
N PHE A 118 13.89 -5.15 -6.61
CA PHE A 118 15.05 -4.59 -5.92
C PHE A 118 14.71 -4.34 -4.46
N SER A 119 15.51 -4.87 -3.55
CA SER A 119 15.35 -4.65 -2.12
C SER A 119 16.67 -4.29 -1.46
N GLY A 120 16.60 -3.72 -0.27
CA GLY A 120 17.79 -3.41 0.52
C GLY A 120 17.46 -2.62 1.78
N THR A 121 18.48 -2.38 2.58
CA THR A 121 18.36 -1.65 3.85
C THR A 121 18.94 -0.25 3.70
N PHE A 122 18.15 0.78 4.04
CA PHE A 122 18.63 2.16 4.17
C PHE A 122 19.41 2.34 5.46
N TYR A 123 18.82 1.91 6.58
CA TYR A 123 19.38 2.14 7.91
C TYR A 123 18.89 1.10 8.89
N ARG A 124 19.76 0.57 9.74
CA ARG A 124 19.41 -0.37 10.81
C ARG A 124 19.13 0.42 12.09
N LEU A 125 17.88 0.38 12.57
CA LEU A 125 17.41 1.15 13.72
C LEU A 125 17.90 0.54 15.04
N ALA A 126 17.64 -0.75 15.24
CA ALA A 126 18.01 -1.45 16.46
C ALA A 126 18.02 -2.97 16.24
N THR A 127 18.93 -3.66 16.92
CA THR A 127 18.99 -5.13 16.99
C THR A 127 18.78 -5.58 18.42
N PHE A 128 17.66 -6.25 18.69
CA PHE A 128 17.33 -6.83 20.00
C PHE A 128 17.38 -8.35 19.91
N GLY A 129 18.55 -8.93 20.17
CA GLY A 129 18.74 -10.38 20.05
C GLY A 129 18.43 -10.87 18.63
N GLY A 130 17.36 -11.64 18.47
CA GLY A 130 16.89 -12.16 17.18
C GLY A 130 15.97 -11.21 16.38
N LEU A 131 15.64 -10.03 16.91
CA LEU A 131 14.83 -9.01 16.23
C LEU A 131 15.73 -7.95 15.60
N ASP A 132 15.76 -7.89 14.27
CA ASP A 132 16.41 -6.82 13.48
C ASP A 132 15.34 -5.81 13.02
N LEU A 133 15.39 -4.59 13.56
CA LEU A 133 14.55 -3.48 13.12
C LEU A 133 15.36 -2.61 12.17
N SER A 134 14.97 -2.57 10.90
CA SER A 134 15.61 -1.76 9.87
C SER A 134 14.59 -0.97 9.05
N LEU A 135 15.04 0.16 8.50
CA LEU A 135 14.35 0.87 7.43
C LEU A 135 14.81 0.28 6.10
N ASP A 136 13.91 -0.46 5.45
CA ASP A 136 14.18 -1.17 4.21
C ASP A 136 13.35 -0.59 3.06
N TYR A 137 13.81 -0.82 1.83
CA TYR A 137 13.04 -0.57 0.62
C TYR A 137 12.73 -1.87 -0.12
N TYR A 138 11.54 -1.92 -0.72
CA TYR A 138 11.15 -2.97 -1.66
C TYR A 138 10.52 -2.34 -2.90
N ILE A 139 11.24 -2.45 -4.02
CA ILE A 139 10.91 -1.83 -5.30
C ILE A 139 10.60 -2.94 -6.29
N ASP A 140 9.33 -3.03 -6.66
CA ASP A 140 8.83 -3.86 -7.74
C ASP A 140 7.85 -3.05 -8.62
N SER A 141 7.20 -3.72 -9.57
CA SER A 141 6.20 -3.10 -10.45
C SER A 141 5.05 -2.46 -9.67
N LEU A 142 4.55 -3.13 -8.62
CA LEU A 142 3.45 -2.63 -7.79
C LEU A 142 3.85 -1.35 -7.04
N THR A 143 5.05 -1.32 -6.44
CA THR A 143 5.60 -0.11 -5.80
C THR A 143 5.70 1.01 -6.81
N LEU A 144 6.29 0.78 -7.98
CA LEU A 144 6.54 1.84 -8.97
C LEU A 144 5.26 2.46 -9.52
N VAL A 145 4.26 1.63 -9.85
CA VAL A 145 2.95 2.10 -10.34
C VAL A 145 2.23 2.90 -9.27
N MET A 146 2.13 2.35 -8.05
CA MET A 146 1.45 3.03 -6.94
C MET A 146 2.17 4.34 -6.56
N PHE A 147 3.50 4.34 -6.47
CA PHE A 147 4.29 5.52 -6.13
C PHE A 147 4.14 6.64 -7.17
N THR A 148 4.15 6.29 -8.45
CA THR A 148 3.94 7.26 -9.55
C THR A 148 2.51 7.81 -9.55
N MET A 149 1.51 6.95 -9.32
CA MET A 149 0.11 7.37 -9.21
C MET A 149 -0.11 8.32 -8.02
N VAL A 150 0.42 7.98 -6.84
CA VAL A 150 0.30 8.80 -5.63
C VAL A 150 0.91 10.18 -5.84
N THR A 151 2.14 10.26 -6.35
CA THR A 151 2.83 11.55 -6.58
C THR A 151 2.14 12.38 -7.66
N PHE A 152 1.62 11.75 -8.72
CA PHE A 152 0.86 12.44 -9.77
C PHE A 152 -0.41 13.09 -9.22
N ILE A 153 -1.27 12.29 -8.56
CA ILE A 153 -2.54 12.78 -8.02
C ILE A 153 -2.28 13.80 -6.90
N ALA A 154 -1.28 13.55 -6.05
CA ALA A 154 -0.86 14.52 -5.04
C ALA A 154 -0.48 15.86 -5.67
N THR A 155 0.29 15.87 -6.76
CA THR A 155 0.66 17.12 -7.47
C THR A 155 -0.56 17.90 -7.91
N CYS A 156 -1.52 17.23 -8.57
CA CYS A 156 -2.77 17.84 -9.01
C CYS A 156 -3.58 18.42 -7.83
N ILE A 157 -3.65 17.69 -6.72
CA ILE A 157 -4.39 18.13 -5.53
C ILE A 157 -3.71 19.30 -4.83
N HIS A 158 -2.37 19.31 -4.75
CA HIS A 158 -1.64 20.44 -4.19
C HIS A 158 -1.88 21.70 -5.03
N LEU A 159 -1.87 21.59 -6.36
CA LEU A 159 -2.20 22.69 -7.27
C LEU A 159 -3.64 23.20 -7.06
N PHE A 160 -4.61 22.28 -6.98
CA PHE A 160 -6.01 22.62 -6.72
C PHE A 160 -6.21 23.28 -5.34
N ALA A 161 -5.54 22.76 -4.30
CA ALA A 161 -5.63 23.27 -2.95
C ALA A 161 -5.14 24.71 -2.81
N MET A 162 -4.19 25.16 -3.65
CA MET A 162 -3.70 26.54 -3.61
C MET A 162 -4.81 27.56 -3.91
N GLY A 163 -5.67 27.24 -4.88
CA GLY A 163 -6.82 28.07 -5.21
C GLY A 163 -7.94 27.93 -4.18
N TYR A 164 -8.28 26.69 -3.83
CA TYR A 164 -9.38 26.39 -2.94
C TYR A 164 -9.21 26.98 -1.53
N MET A 165 -8.01 26.89 -0.95
CA MET A 165 -7.73 27.37 0.41
C MET A 165 -7.33 28.85 0.45
N SER A 166 -7.51 29.61 -0.64
CA SER A 166 -7.03 30.99 -0.69
C SER A 166 -7.72 31.94 0.29
N GLU A 167 -8.93 31.63 0.75
CA GLU A 167 -9.66 32.38 1.78
C GLU A 167 -9.03 32.26 3.18
N GLU A 168 -8.27 31.19 3.43
CA GLU A 168 -7.50 30.97 4.66
C GLU A 168 -6.17 31.76 4.69
N LEU A 169 -5.87 32.59 3.68
CA LEU A 169 -4.75 33.56 3.65
C LEU A 169 -5.11 34.89 4.34
N THR A 170 -5.85 34.82 5.44
CA THR A 170 -6.36 35.99 6.16
C THR A 170 -5.91 35.96 7.63
N GLU A 171 -5.69 37.13 8.22
CA GLU A 171 -5.39 37.26 9.65
C GLU A 171 -6.62 37.02 10.52
N GLU A 172 -7.80 37.28 9.97
CA GLU A 172 -9.10 37.07 10.59
C GLU A 172 -9.98 36.31 9.60
N TYR A 173 -10.05 35.00 9.81
CA TYR A 173 -10.95 34.08 9.14
C TYR A 173 -12.23 33.93 9.97
N VAL A 174 -13.37 34.16 9.33
CA VAL A 174 -14.70 34.04 9.94
C VAL A 174 -15.32 32.72 9.52
N ASP A 175 -15.50 31.79 10.46
CA ASP A 175 -16.19 30.52 10.18
C ASP A 175 -17.70 30.69 10.41
N HIS A 176 -18.47 30.74 9.32
CA HIS A 176 -19.93 30.87 9.38
C HIS A 176 -20.65 29.60 9.88
N HIS A 177 -19.98 28.45 9.85
CA HIS A 177 -20.57 27.18 10.30
C HIS A 177 -20.32 26.91 11.79
N ALA A 178 -19.34 27.59 12.40
CA ALA A 178 -19.06 27.48 13.82
C ALA A 178 -19.64 28.68 14.57
N HIS A 179 -20.47 28.41 15.59
CA HIS A 179 -21.11 29.43 16.42
C HIS A 179 -20.60 29.33 17.86
N LEU A 180 -20.21 30.46 18.45
CA LEU A 180 -19.93 30.53 19.89
C LEU A 180 -21.24 30.41 20.69
N ARG A 181 -21.11 30.11 21.98
CA ARG A 181 -22.24 30.04 22.94
C ARG A 181 -23.11 31.31 22.97
N ASN A 182 -22.58 32.43 22.48
CA ASN A 182 -23.22 33.74 22.43
C ASN A 182 -23.88 34.03 21.07
N GLY A 183 -23.91 33.07 20.13
CA GLY A 183 -24.52 33.21 18.79
C GLY A 183 -23.64 33.88 17.73
N HIS A 184 -22.47 34.41 18.10
CA HIS A 184 -21.51 35.03 17.16
C HIS A 184 -20.70 33.96 16.41
N HIS A 185 -20.26 34.28 15.18
CA HIS A 185 -19.36 33.43 14.39
C HIS A 185 -17.98 33.33 15.03
N VAL A 186 -17.27 32.25 14.72
CA VAL A 186 -15.90 32.07 15.22
C VAL A 186 -14.92 32.86 14.36
N HIS A 187 -14.21 33.78 15.00
CA HIS A 187 -13.09 34.52 14.41
C HIS A 187 -11.78 33.86 14.83
N ARG A 188 -10.95 33.48 13.86
CA ARG A 188 -9.65 32.83 14.09
C ARG A 188 -8.65 33.23 13.02
N PRO A 189 -7.33 33.10 13.26
CA PRO A 189 -6.36 33.29 12.20
C PRO A 189 -6.40 32.16 11.17
N GLY A 190 -6.12 32.53 9.92
CA GLY A 190 -5.94 31.60 8.81
C GLY A 190 -4.83 30.58 9.06
N ARG A 191 -5.07 29.33 8.68
CA ARG A 191 -4.17 28.18 8.89
C ARG A 191 -3.61 27.63 7.57
N PHE A 192 -3.47 28.49 6.56
CA PHE A 192 -3.03 28.11 5.22
C PHE A 192 -1.73 27.27 5.20
N TYR A 193 -0.68 27.71 5.89
CA TYR A 193 0.58 26.96 5.93
C TYR A 193 0.47 25.62 6.66
N ARG A 194 -0.40 25.51 7.69
CA ARG A 194 -0.62 24.25 8.43
C ARG A 194 -1.34 23.22 7.56
N PHE A 195 -2.24 23.69 6.69
CA PHE A 195 -2.93 22.83 5.74
C PHE A 195 -1.95 22.13 4.79
N PHE A 196 -1.06 22.91 4.15
CA PHE A 196 -0.04 22.36 3.27
C PHE A 196 0.96 21.48 4.02
N ALA A 197 1.33 21.86 5.26
CA ALA A 197 2.21 21.01 6.08
C ALA A 197 1.59 19.63 6.31
N PHE A 198 0.31 19.56 6.71
CA PHE A 198 -0.36 18.29 6.89
C PHE A 198 -0.54 17.51 5.58
N LEU A 199 -0.77 18.18 4.46
CA LEU A 199 -0.85 17.56 3.14
C LEU A 199 0.50 16.93 2.73
N SER A 200 1.61 17.64 2.93
CA SER A 200 2.98 17.17 2.70
C SER A 200 3.35 16.00 3.61
N LEU A 201 3.01 16.07 4.90
CA LEU A 201 3.23 14.97 5.85
C LEU A 201 2.42 13.72 5.48
N PHE A 202 1.20 13.92 5.01
CA PHE A 202 0.34 12.84 4.56
C PHE A 202 0.93 12.16 3.30
N CYS A 203 1.42 12.92 2.33
CA CYS A 203 2.14 12.36 1.17
C CYS A 203 3.42 11.63 1.58
N PHE A 204 4.24 12.20 2.47
CA PHE A 204 5.42 11.51 3.02
C PHE A 204 5.04 10.15 3.63
N SER A 205 3.96 10.11 4.41
CA SER A 205 3.51 8.89 5.06
C SER A 205 3.07 7.82 4.06
N MET A 206 2.31 8.21 3.04
CA MET A 206 1.85 7.27 1.99
C MET A 206 3.02 6.75 1.14
N LEU A 207 3.94 7.62 0.73
CA LEU A 207 5.11 7.20 -0.05
C LEU A 207 6.04 6.27 0.75
N GLY A 208 6.17 6.52 2.06
CA GLY A 208 6.90 5.63 2.97
C GLY A 208 6.24 4.26 3.13
N LEU A 209 4.92 4.20 3.18
CA LEU A 209 4.14 2.95 3.20
C LEU A 209 4.36 2.13 1.94
N VAL A 210 4.34 2.79 0.77
CA VAL A 210 4.52 2.12 -0.52
C VAL A 210 5.96 1.63 -0.70
N LEU A 211 6.96 2.40 -0.25
CA LEU A 211 8.37 2.02 -0.38
C LEU A 211 8.81 0.95 0.63
N ALA A 212 8.04 0.72 1.70
CA ALA A 212 8.45 -0.11 2.84
C ALA A 212 8.88 -1.53 2.44
N GLY A 213 10.09 -1.92 2.88
CA GLY A 213 10.63 -3.27 2.62
C GLY A 213 10.32 -4.31 3.70
N ASN A 214 9.64 -3.92 4.77
CA ASN A 214 9.23 -4.82 5.84
C ASN A 214 7.85 -4.43 6.40
N ILE A 215 7.13 -5.42 6.92
CA ILE A 215 5.75 -5.26 7.41
C ILE A 215 5.67 -4.35 8.65
N PHE A 216 6.72 -4.30 9.47
CA PHE A 216 6.78 -3.41 10.63
C PHE A 216 6.85 -1.93 10.20
N GLN A 217 7.68 -1.63 9.20
CA GLN A 217 7.76 -0.31 8.58
C GLN A 217 6.44 0.05 7.88
N VAL A 218 5.78 -0.90 7.22
CA VAL A 218 4.40 -0.70 6.72
C VAL A 218 3.52 -0.25 7.87
N PHE A 219 3.51 -0.96 9.02
CA PHE A 219 2.68 -0.59 10.18
C PHE A 219 3.00 0.83 10.72
N ILE A 220 4.27 1.24 10.79
CA ILE A 220 4.63 2.60 11.20
C ILE A 220 4.03 3.65 10.27
N PHE A 221 4.19 3.48 8.95
CA PHE A 221 3.63 4.44 7.99
C PHE A 221 2.12 4.34 7.88
N TRP A 222 1.54 3.16 8.11
CA TRP A 222 0.10 2.90 8.18
C TRP A 222 -0.57 3.73 9.28
N GLU A 223 0.06 3.73 10.44
CA GLU A 223 -0.29 4.54 11.60
C GLU A 223 -0.16 6.03 11.30
N LEU A 224 0.97 6.42 10.71
CA LEU A 224 1.24 7.81 10.34
C LEU A 224 0.20 8.35 9.34
N VAL A 225 -0.20 7.56 8.33
CA VAL A 225 -1.29 7.92 7.40
C VAL A 225 -2.59 8.16 8.16
N GLY A 226 -2.90 7.35 9.18
CA GLY A 226 -4.08 7.50 10.03
C GLY A 226 -4.06 8.76 10.90
N ILE A 227 -2.90 9.12 11.44
CA ILE A 227 -2.72 10.35 12.20
C ILE A 227 -2.86 11.56 11.27
N CYS A 228 -2.26 11.52 10.08
CA CYS A 228 -2.36 12.61 9.12
C CYS A 228 -3.80 12.79 8.61
N SER A 229 -4.55 11.71 8.36
CA SER A 229 -5.97 11.81 8.00
C SER A 229 -6.80 12.42 9.12
N PHE A 230 -6.52 12.08 10.38
CA PHE A 230 -7.22 12.68 11.52
C PHE A 230 -7.02 14.19 11.58
N LEU A 231 -5.79 14.66 11.38
CA LEU A 231 -5.46 16.10 11.37
C LEU A 231 -6.12 16.84 10.19
N LEU A 232 -6.23 16.19 9.03
CA LEU A 232 -6.79 16.80 7.82
C LEU A 232 -8.33 16.79 7.80
N ILE A 233 -8.97 15.70 8.22
CA ILE A 233 -10.44 15.63 8.36
C ILE A 233 -10.90 16.61 9.45
N GLY A 234 -10.17 16.63 10.57
CA GLY A 234 -10.42 17.51 11.70
C GLY A 234 -9.85 18.92 11.56
N PHE A 235 -9.49 19.37 10.36
CA PHE A 235 -8.82 20.66 10.15
C PHE A 235 -9.61 21.85 10.72
N TYR A 236 -10.93 21.83 10.54
CA TYR A 236 -11.88 22.77 11.16
C TYR A 236 -12.30 22.29 12.56
N THR A 237 -11.36 22.30 13.49
CA THR A 237 -11.54 21.85 14.89
C THR A 237 -12.72 22.50 15.63
N GLU A 238 -13.09 23.70 15.20
CA GLU A 238 -14.15 24.52 15.77
C GLU A 238 -15.54 23.98 15.42
N ARG A 239 -15.66 23.20 14.34
CA ARG A 239 -16.90 22.56 13.91
C ARG A 239 -17.03 21.22 14.61
N LYS A 240 -18.11 21.07 15.39
CA LYS A 240 -18.40 19.81 16.09
C LYS A 240 -18.53 18.63 15.12
N SER A 241 -19.15 18.84 13.94
CA SER A 241 -19.28 17.80 12.91
C SER A 241 -17.92 17.27 12.44
N ALA A 242 -17.00 18.17 12.07
CA ALA A 242 -15.65 17.82 11.61
C ALA A 242 -14.84 17.10 12.71
N SER A 243 -14.92 17.56 13.96
CA SER A 243 -14.24 16.89 15.08
C SER A 243 -14.81 15.48 15.32
N THR A 244 -16.14 15.32 15.31
CA THR A 244 -16.76 13.99 15.45
C THR A 244 -16.44 13.05 14.30
N ALA A 245 -16.39 13.57 13.06
CA ALA A 245 -16.01 12.81 11.88
C ALA A 245 -14.55 12.36 11.94
N ALA A 246 -13.63 13.25 12.33
CA ALA A 246 -12.22 12.92 12.50
C ALA A 246 -12.02 11.84 13.58
N ASN A 247 -12.68 11.97 14.73
CA ASN A 247 -12.64 10.97 15.79
C ASN A 247 -13.20 9.63 15.32
N LYS A 248 -14.34 9.62 14.60
CA LYS A 248 -14.93 8.41 14.04
C LYS A 248 -13.98 7.72 13.06
N ALA A 249 -13.39 8.47 12.13
CA ALA A 249 -12.40 7.94 11.21
C ALA A 249 -11.18 7.36 11.93
N PHE A 250 -10.64 8.08 12.92
CA PHE A 250 -9.49 7.59 13.68
C PHE A 250 -9.79 6.29 14.44
N ILE A 251 -10.94 6.23 15.12
CA ILE A 251 -11.35 5.04 15.90
C ILE A 251 -11.63 3.85 14.98
N MET A 252 -12.36 4.04 13.88
CA MET A 252 -12.68 2.94 12.96
C MET A 252 -11.43 2.35 12.31
N ASN A 253 -10.49 3.21 11.92
CA ASN A 253 -9.19 2.75 11.42
C ASN A 253 -8.41 2.00 12.50
N ARG A 254 -8.41 2.51 13.75
CA ARG A 254 -7.71 1.88 14.87
C ARG A 254 -8.20 0.46 15.18
N VAL A 255 -9.50 0.20 15.02
CA VAL A 255 -10.07 -1.13 15.19
C VAL A 255 -9.47 -2.11 14.17
N GLY A 256 -9.33 -1.69 12.91
CA GLY A 256 -8.63 -2.47 11.89
C GLY A 256 -7.14 -2.65 12.20
N ASP A 257 -6.48 -1.58 12.64
CA ASP A 257 -5.05 -1.56 12.98
C ASP A 257 -4.73 -2.53 14.14
N PHE A 258 -5.67 -2.73 15.08
CA PHE A 258 -5.54 -3.75 16.13
C PHE A 258 -5.52 -5.18 15.57
N GLY A 259 -6.40 -5.47 14.60
CA GLY A 259 -6.36 -6.75 13.87
C GLY A 259 -5.04 -6.93 13.11
N PHE A 260 -4.57 -5.86 12.46
CA PHE A 260 -3.27 -5.88 11.76
C PHE A 260 -2.11 -6.18 12.72
N LEU A 261 -2.12 -5.58 13.91
CA LEU A 261 -1.12 -5.85 14.94
C LEU A 261 -1.13 -7.32 15.40
N ILE A 262 -2.31 -7.93 15.55
CA ILE A 262 -2.41 -9.37 15.87
C ILE A 262 -1.77 -10.21 14.76
N GLY A 263 -2.07 -9.91 13.50
CA GLY A 263 -1.48 -10.61 12.36
C GLY A 263 0.04 -10.48 12.33
N LEU A 264 0.56 -9.28 12.57
CA LEU A 264 1.98 -8.99 12.68
C LEU A 264 2.66 -9.83 13.78
N MET A 265 2.04 -9.95 14.96
CA MET A 265 2.58 -10.71 16.09
C MET A 265 2.64 -12.21 15.80
N VAL A 266 1.62 -12.78 15.14
CA VAL A 266 1.64 -14.18 14.72
C VAL A 266 2.75 -14.42 13.70
N LEU A 267 2.85 -13.58 12.67
CA LEU A 267 3.90 -13.71 11.65
C LEU A 267 5.30 -13.61 12.25
N TRP A 268 5.52 -12.66 13.16
CA TRP A 268 6.80 -12.52 13.83
C TRP A 268 7.18 -13.75 14.66
N THR A 269 6.21 -14.29 15.40
CA THR A 269 6.44 -15.43 16.32
C THR A 269 6.88 -16.69 15.56
N TYR A 270 6.33 -16.92 14.36
CA TYR A 270 6.63 -18.13 13.58
C TYR A 270 7.74 -17.92 12.54
N PHE A 271 7.72 -16.83 11.77
CA PHE A 271 8.68 -16.59 10.68
C PHE A 271 9.95 -15.89 11.15
N GLY A 272 9.91 -15.16 12.27
CA GLY A 272 11.09 -14.49 12.84
C GLY A 272 11.71 -13.41 11.96
N THR A 273 11.00 -12.96 10.92
CA THR A 273 11.40 -11.87 10.02
C THR A 273 10.22 -10.96 9.73
N PHE A 274 10.49 -9.67 9.56
CA PHE A 274 9.53 -8.72 9.02
C PHE A 274 9.80 -8.35 7.57
N LYS A 275 10.96 -8.76 7.01
CA LYS A 275 11.40 -8.36 5.67
C LYS A 275 10.65 -9.13 4.59
N PHE A 276 10.24 -8.43 3.53
CA PHE A 276 9.54 -9.04 2.40
C PHE A 276 10.48 -9.85 1.50
N ALA A 277 11.66 -9.30 1.23
CA ALA A 277 12.70 -9.92 0.40
C ALA A 277 13.78 -10.58 1.25
N ASP A 278 14.59 -11.40 0.58
CA ASP A 278 15.75 -12.05 1.17
C ASP A 278 16.80 -11.02 1.62
N THR A 279 17.43 -11.30 2.76
CA THR A 279 18.62 -10.60 3.19
C THR A 279 19.82 -11.29 2.57
N VAL A 280 20.57 -10.54 1.77
CA VAL A 280 21.75 -11.02 1.05
C VAL A 280 23.01 -10.43 1.69
N ASP A 281 24.07 -11.23 1.85
CA ASP A 281 25.37 -10.77 2.35
C ASP A 281 26.16 -9.97 1.30
N ALA A 282 27.27 -9.37 1.70
CA ALA A 282 28.18 -8.63 0.82
C ALA A 282 28.68 -9.46 -0.38
N GLU A 283 28.76 -10.79 -0.22
CA GLU A 283 29.19 -11.75 -1.23
C GLU A 283 28.03 -12.28 -2.11
N GLY A 284 26.79 -11.82 -1.90
CA GLY A 284 25.65 -12.24 -2.71
C GLY A 284 24.93 -13.51 -2.22
N HIS A 285 25.32 -14.05 -1.07
CA HIS A 285 24.68 -15.22 -0.47
C HIS A 285 23.43 -14.84 0.35
N VAL A 286 22.34 -15.60 0.24
CA VAL A 286 21.13 -15.38 1.03
C VAL A 286 21.39 -15.80 2.48
N VAL A 287 21.41 -14.83 3.39
CA VAL A 287 21.61 -15.01 4.84
C VAL A 287 20.29 -15.33 5.55
N GLN A 288 19.18 -14.78 5.07
CA GLN A 288 17.85 -15.03 5.62
C GLN A 288 16.79 -14.85 4.53
N ALA A 289 15.90 -15.83 4.34
CA ALA A 289 14.79 -15.66 3.41
C ALA A 289 13.85 -14.54 3.83
N GLY A 290 13.29 -13.86 2.84
CA GLY A 290 12.16 -12.96 3.00
C GLY A 290 10.90 -13.73 3.35
N LEU A 291 9.97 -13.01 3.98
CA LEU A 291 8.68 -13.55 4.41
C LEU A 291 7.94 -14.28 3.27
N PHE A 292 8.00 -13.76 2.05
CA PHE A 292 7.29 -14.33 0.90
C PHE A 292 7.91 -15.62 0.37
N GLN A 293 9.19 -15.88 0.61
CA GLN A 293 9.85 -17.12 0.20
C GLN A 293 9.74 -18.22 1.26
N MET A 294 9.48 -17.83 2.52
CA MET A 294 9.36 -18.77 3.63
C MET A 294 8.05 -19.57 3.63
N LEU A 295 7.07 -19.24 2.78
CA LEU A 295 5.82 -19.99 2.65
C LEU A 295 5.82 -20.83 1.36
N PRO A 296 6.28 -22.10 1.40
CA PRO A 296 6.31 -22.96 0.23
C PRO A 296 4.88 -23.28 -0.24
N ARG A 297 4.67 -23.20 -1.55
CA ARG A 297 3.40 -23.55 -2.21
C ARG A 297 3.59 -24.76 -3.12
N GLY A 298 2.59 -25.62 -3.17
CA GLY A 298 2.51 -26.75 -4.08
C GLY A 298 2.28 -26.32 -5.53
N ALA A 299 2.30 -27.28 -6.46
CA ALA A 299 2.03 -27.03 -7.87
C ALA A 299 0.60 -26.53 -8.14
N ASP A 300 -0.31 -26.75 -7.20
CA ASP A 300 -1.69 -26.28 -7.15
C ASP A 300 -1.83 -24.85 -6.59
N GLY A 301 -0.73 -24.22 -6.16
CA GLY A 301 -0.72 -22.87 -5.58
C GLY A 301 -1.17 -22.82 -4.12
N ASN A 302 -1.55 -23.95 -3.53
CA ASN A 302 -1.91 -24.05 -2.12
C ASN A 302 -0.67 -24.24 -1.24
N VAL A 303 -0.82 -23.95 0.05
CA VAL A 303 0.26 -24.11 1.03
C VAL A 303 0.47 -25.60 1.31
N ILE A 304 1.73 -26.03 1.39
CA ILE A 304 2.06 -27.43 1.67
C ILE A 304 1.77 -27.74 3.15
N MET A 305 0.79 -28.60 3.37
CA MET A 305 0.34 -29.04 4.69
C MET A 305 0.77 -30.47 4.97
N ASN A 306 1.13 -30.74 6.22
CA ASN A 306 1.24 -32.10 6.71
C ASN A 306 -0.16 -32.63 7.11
N ALA A 307 -0.58 -33.71 6.45
CA ALA A 307 -1.91 -34.30 6.57
C ALA A 307 -2.21 -34.86 7.97
N GLU A 308 -1.19 -35.16 8.79
CA GLU A 308 -1.38 -35.80 10.10
C GLU A 308 -1.62 -34.80 11.24
N ASN A 309 -1.06 -33.59 11.15
CA ASN A 309 -1.09 -32.60 12.24
C ASN A 309 -1.71 -31.24 11.84
N GLY A 310 -2.05 -31.05 10.55
CA GLY A 310 -2.63 -29.79 10.06
C GLY A 310 -1.66 -28.61 10.13
N GLU A 311 -0.36 -28.89 10.18
CA GLU A 311 0.68 -27.88 10.22
C GLU A 311 1.23 -27.59 8.83
N VAL A 312 1.56 -26.32 8.61
CA VAL A 312 2.21 -25.81 7.41
C VAL A 312 3.72 -25.80 7.63
N GLN A 313 4.48 -26.33 6.66
CA GLN A 313 5.93 -26.25 6.69
C GLN A 313 6.39 -24.83 6.33
N ILE A 314 7.31 -24.28 7.13
CA ILE A 314 7.97 -23.01 6.83
C ILE A 314 9.30 -23.34 6.12
N GLY A 315 9.50 -22.72 4.95
CA GLY A 315 10.72 -22.85 4.17
C GLY A 315 11.94 -22.35 4.96
N SER A 316 12.91 -23.24 5.20
CA SER A 316 14.19 -22.90 5.80
C SER A 316 15.14 -22.39 4.72
N ALA A 317 15.34 -21.08 4.63
CA ALA A 317 16.51 -20.56 3.93
C ALA A 317 17.65 -20.40 4.95
N THR A 318 18.43 -21.47 5.05
CA THR A 318 19.87 -21.51 5.33
C THR A 318 20.52 -20.23 5.90
N VAL A 319 20.45 -20.06 7.22
CA VAL A 319 21.64 -20.03 8.11
C VAL A 319 21.18 -20.68 9.42
N ALA A 320 21.95 -21.68 9.86
CA ALA A 320 21.87 -22.41 11.13
C ALA A 320 20.66 -22.03 12.01
N ASN A 321 19.63 -22.87 11.96
CA ASN A 321 18.50 -22.89 12.87
C ASN A 321 18.94 -22.42 14.27
N PRO A 322 18.65 -21.18 14.72
CA PRO A 322 18.82 -20.89 16.13
C PRO A 322 17.88 -21.88 16.84
N PRO A 323 18.36 -22.62 17.86
CA PRO A 323 17.80 -23.93 18.27
C PRO A 323 16.33 -23.97 18.74
N ASN A 324 15.57 -22.87 18.62
CA ASN A 324 14.21 -22.68 19.14
C ASN A 324 13.20 -22.03 18.16
N ARG A 325 13.41 -22.03 16.83
CA ARG A 325 12.39 -21.48 15.89
C ARG A 325 11.48 -22.57 15.32
N HIS A 326 10.17 -22.32 15.32
CA HIS A 326 9.15 -23.24 14.83
C HIS A 326 9.39 -23.57 13.35
N ALA A 327 9.65 -24.84 13.04
CA ALA A 327 9.77 -25.32 11.65
C ALA A 327 8.40 -25.38 10.93
N THR A 328 7.33 -25.28 11.70
CA THR A 328 5.96 -25.41 11.25
C THR A 328 5.05 -24.38 11.92
N ILE A 329 4.00 -23.95 11.23
CA ILE A 329 2.94 -23.10 11.78
C ILE A 329 1.60 -23.84 11.69
N PRO A 330 0.79 -23.88 12.77
CA PRO A 330 -0.57 -24.39 12.69
C PRO A 330 -1.37 -23.62 11.65
N TYR A 331 -2.09 -24.31 10.77
CA TYR A 331 -2.80 -23.65 9.67
C TYR A 331 -3.77 -22.57 10.13
N ALA A 332 -4.49 -22.82 11.24
CA ALA A 332 -5.42 -21.86 11.83
C ALA A 332 -4.75 -20.53 12.22
N LEU A 333 -3.48 -20.57 12.65
CA LEU A 333 -2.73 -19.36 12.98
C LEU A 333 -2.26 -18.62 11.73
N LEU A 334 -1.95 -19.33 10.64
CA LEU A 334 -1.67 -18.71 9.35
C LEU A 334 -2.91 -18.01 8.77
N VAL A 335 -4.09 -18.65 8.87
CA VAL A 335 -5.38 -18.04 8.53
C VAL A 335 -5.61 -16.80 9.40
N LEU A 336 -5.43 -16.92 10.72
CA LEU A 336 -5.58 -15.79 11.65
C LEU A 336 -4.62 -14.64 11.31
N ALA A 337 -3.38 -14.95 10.94
CA ALA A 337 -2.40 -13.95 10.53
C ALA A 337 -2.85 -13.20 9.28
N GLY A 338 -3.30 -13.93 8.25
CA GLY A 338 -3.82 -13.34 7.02
C GLY A 338 -5.09 -12.50 7.25
N LEU A 339 -6.04 -13.00 8.04
CA LEU A 339 -7.24 -12.25 8.42
C LEU A 339 -6.89 -11.02 9.27
N GLY A 340 -5.88 -11.11 10.14
CA GLY A 340 -5.39 -9.99 10.93
C GLY A 340 -4.84 -8.88 10.04
N VAL A 341 -3.95 -9.21 9.11
CA VAL A 341 -3.44 -8.23 8.11
C VAL A 341 -4.59 -7.64 7.30
N PHE A 342 -5.53 -8.48 6.84
CA PHE A 342 -6.69 -8.00 6.09
C PHE A 342 -7.64 -7.13 6.92
N ALA A 343 -7.77 -7.35 8.23
CA ALA A 343 -8.57 -6.47 9.11
C ALA A 343 -8.05 -5.02 9.11
N GLY A 344 -6.72 -4.84 9.00
CA GLY A 344 -6.13 -3.53 8.72
C GLY A 344 -6.68 -2.94 7.42
N CYS A 345 -6.59 -3.70 6.32
CA CYS A 345 -7.09 -3.29 5.01
C CYS A 345 -8.57 -2.90 5.04
N ILE A 346 -9.42 -3.65 5.76
CA ILE A 346 -10.85 -3.34 5.92
C ILE A 346 -11.04 -1.94 6.52
N GLY A 347 -10.28 -1.59 7.55
CA GLY A 347 -10.34 -0.29 8.20
C GLY A 347 -9.99 0.85 7.23
N LYS A 348 -8.79 0.81 6.64
CA LYS A 348 -8.28 1.90 5.79
C LYS A 348 -8.99 2.04 4.45
N SER A 349 -9.42 0.93 3.85
CA SER A 349 -10.16 0.92 2.59
C SER A 349 -11.67 1.04 2.76
N ALA A 350 -12.14 1.35 3.98
CA ALA A 350 -13.56 1.56 4.30
C ALA A 350 -14.45 0.40 3.80
N GLN A 351 -14.00 -0.84 4.00
CA GLN A 351 -14.74 -2.03 3.62
C GLN A 351 -15.73 -2.41 4.72
N PHE A 352 -16.74 -3.21 4.38
CA PHE A 352 -17.66 -3.78 5.37
C PHE A 352 -16.88 -4.60 6.42
N PRO A 353 -17.11 -4.42 7.73
CA PRO A 353 -18.15 -3.60 8.39
C PRO A 353 -17.69 -2.20 8.86
N LEU A 354 -16.48 -1.76 8.49
CA LEU A 354 -15.87 -0.50 8.95
C LEU A 354 -16.05 0.66 7.95
N GLN A 355 -17.00 0.57 7.01
CA GLN A 355 -17.18 1.55 5.92
C GLN A 355 -17.71 2.92 6.35
N THR A 356 -18.30 3.01 7.54
CA THR A 356 -19.15 4.16 7.92
C THR A 356 -18.39 5.46 8.17
N TRP A 357 -17.06 5.44 8.31
CA TRP A 357 -16.28 6.65 8.57
C TRP A 357 -16.03 7.49 7.32
N LEU A 358 -15.95 6.86 6.14
CA LEU A 358 -15.53 7.51 4.91
C LEU A 358 -16.55 8.57 4.41
N PRO A 359 -17.88 8.34 4.47
CA PRO A 359 -18.86 9.38 4.11
C PRO A 359 -18.84 10.58 5.07
N ASP A 360 -18.52 10.35 6.35
CA ASP A 360 -18.42 11.43 7.35
C ASP A 360 -17.11 12.21 7.21
N ALA A 361 -16.05 11.58 6.68
CA ALA A 361 -14.79 12.25 6.36
C ALA A 361 -14.93 13.39 5.32
N MET A 362 -16.09 13.46 4.63
CA MET A 362 -16.45 14.55 3.70
C MET A 362 -16.65 15.92 4.37
N GLU A 363 -16.68 15.96 5.71
CA GLU A 363 -16.64 17.21 6.50
C GLU A 363 -15.30 17.96 6.37
N GLY A 364 -14.23 17.26 5.96
CA GLY A 364 -12.94 17.87 5.68
C GLY A 364 -12.95 18.81 4.46
N PRO A 365 -11.91 19.64 4.29
CA PRO A 365 -11.74 20.44 3.08
C PRO A 365 -11.75 19.55 1.83
N THR A 366 -12.37 20.02 0.73
CA THR A 366 -12.50 19.22 -0.50
C THR A 366 -11.18 18.66 -1.06
N PRO A 367 -10.02 19.37 -1.00
CA PRO A 367 -8.75 18.79 -1.42
C PRO A 367 -8.30 17.59 -0.56
N VAL A 368 -8.67 17.55 0.72
CA VAL A 368 -8.41 16.40 1.60
C VAL A 368 -9.22 15.20 1.16
N SER A 369 -10.52 15.40 0.92
CA SER A 369 -11.40 14.35 0.43
C SER A 369 -10.89 13.76 -0.88
N ALA A 370 -10.46 14.61 -1.83
CA ALA A 370 -9.85 14.14 -3.07
C ALA A 370 -8.60 13.27 -2.82
N LEU A 371 -7.71 13.68 -1.92
CA LEU A 371 -6.46 12.96 -1.68
C LEU A 371 -6.69 11.61 -1.01
N VAL A 372 -7.50 11.61 0.06
CA VAL A 372 -7.83 10.45 0.87
C VAL A 372 -8.54 9.38 0.05
N HIS A 373 -9.43 9.79 -0.87
CA HIS A 373 -10.29 8.88 -1.63
C HIS A 373 -9.67 8.38 -2.94
N SER A 374 -8.89 9.21 -3.62
CA SER A 374 -8.42 8.85 -4.97
C SER A 374 -7.07 8.16 -4.99
N ALA A 375 -6.17 8.47 -4.05
CA ALA A 375 -4.77 8.08 -4.22
C ALA A 375 -4.11 7.41 -3.02
N THR A 376 -4.65 7.55 -1.81
CA THR A 376 -3.83 7.35 -0.61
C THR A 376 -4.45 6.42 0.42
N MET A 377 -5.27 6.92 1.33
CA MET A 377 -5.72 6.19 2.51
C MET A 377 -6.46 4.91 2.14
N VAL A 378 -7.41 5.03 1.20
CA VAL A 378 -8.18 3.87 0.76
C VAL A 378 -7.38 2.94 -0.17
N ALA A 379 -6.45 3.52 -0.95
CA ALA A 379 -5.55 2.76 -1.80
C ALA A 379 -4.49 1.98 -0.99
N ALA A 380 -4.16 2.42 0.23
CA ALA A 380 -3.19 1.75 1.10
C ALA A 380 -3.64 0.33 1.48
N GLY A 381 -4.94 0.10 1.74
CA GLY A 381 -5.45 -1.24 2.02
C GLY A 381 -5.49 -2.15 0.81
N VAL A 382 -5.82 -1.62 -0.37
CA VAL A 382 -5.71 -2.36 -1.64
C VAL A 382 -4.24 -2.70 -1.94
N TYR A 383 -3.33 -1.74 -1.76
CA TYR A 383 -1.89 -1.94 -1.92
C TYR A 383 -1.36 -3.02 -0.99
N LEU A 384 -1.69 -2.97 0.31
CA LEU A 384 -1.26 -3.99 1.26
C LEU A 384 -1.83 -5.35 0.91
N THR A 385 -3.10 -5.44 0.52
CA THR A 385 -3.73 -6.69 0.07
C THR A 385 -2.99 -7.29 -1.12
N GLY A 386 -2.66 -6.48 -2.13
CA GLY A 386 -1.88 -6.93 -3.30
C GLY A 386 -0.44 -7.32 -2.95
N ARG A 387 0.23 -6.52 -2.11
CA ARG A 387 1.60 -6.76 -1.62
C ARG A 387 1.69 -8.06 -0.81
N PHE A 388 0.68 -8.34 0.01
CA PHE A 388 0.64 -9.47 0.93
C PHE A 388 -0.02 -10.73 0.33
N TYR A 389 -0.45 -10.66 -0.94
CA TYR A 389 -1.06 -11.78 -1.65
C TYR A 389 -0.29 -13.12 -1.54
N PRO A 390 1.06 -13.15 -1.62
CA PRO A 390 1.80 -14.40 -1.47
C PRO A 390 1.60 -15.09 -0.11
N MET A 391 1.21 -14.36 0.93
CA MET A 391 0.96 -14.87 2.27
C MET A 391 -0.49 -15.29 2.52
N PHE A 392 -1.43 -14.92 1.65
CA PHE A 392 -2.84 -15.24 1.84
C PHE A 392 -3.15 -16.67 1.41
N VAL A 393 -3.80 -17.40 2.31
CA VAL A 393 -4.38 -18.73 2.10
C VAL A 393 -5.80 -18.63 1.52
N GLN A 394 -6.34 -19.73 1.02
CA GLN A 394 -7.58 -19.74 0.25
C GLN A 394 -8.79 -19.17 1.02
N GLU A 395 -8.90 -19.43 2.32
CA GLU A 395 -9.99 -18.92 3.17
C GLU A 395 -9.89 -17.41 3.37
N VAL A 396 -8.66 -16.88 3.45
CA VAL A 396 -8.44 -15.42 3.54
C VAL A 396 -8.83 -14.78 2.21
N LEU A 397 -8.41 -15.35 1.08
CA LEU A 397 -8.78 -14.87 -0.26
C LEU A 397 -10.31 -14.91 -0.48
N LEU A 398 -10.96 -15.98 -0.05
CA LEU A 398 -12.42 -16.11 -0.12
C LEU A 398 -13.12 -15.07 0.77
N THR A 399 -12.58 -14.83 1.96
CA THR A 399 -13.09 -13.79 2.89
C THR A 399 -12.95 -12.38 2.27
N ILE A 400 -11.80 -12.10 1.64
CA ILE A 400 -11.57 -10.85 0.90
C ILE A 400 -12.64 -10.69 -0.20
N ALA A 401 -12.88 -11.74 -0.99
CA ALA A 401 -13.87 -11.72 -2.06
C ALA A 401 -15.30 -11.46 -1.54
N TYR A 402 -15.72 -12.13 -0.45
CA TYR A 402 -17.04 -11.91 0.13
C TYR A 402 -17.20 -10.49 0.68
N ILE A 403 -16.21 -9.97 1.41
CA ILE A 403 -16.25 -8.62 1.95
C ILE A 403 -16.28 -7.58 0.83
N GLY A 404 -15.48 -7.77 -0.24
CA GLY A 404 -15.52 -6.90 -1.42
C GLY A 404 -16.89 -6.90 -2.09
N CYS A 405 -17.49 -8.06 -2.33
CA CYS A 405 -18.83 -8.16 -2.92
C CYS A 405 -19.92 -7.49 -2.07
N ILE A 406 -19.89 -7.69 -0.75
CA ILE A 406 -20.84 -7.05 0.18
C ILE A 406 -20.65 -5.53 0.15
N THR A 407 -19.41 -5.06 0.23
CA THR A 407 -19.07 -3.64 0.21
C THR A 407 -19.52 -2.98 -1.09
N ALA A 408 -19.22 -3.60 -2.22
CA ALA A 408 -19.61 -3.14 -3.55
C ALA A 408 -21.12 -2.94 -3.65
N PHE A 409 -21.90 -3.94 -3.24
CA PHE A 409 -23.37 -3.90 -3.32
C PHE A 409 -23.99 -2.91 -2.33
N VAL A 410 -23.57 -2.93 -1.06
CA VAL A 410 -24.12 -2.06 -0.01
C VAL A 410 -23.81 -0.59 -0.31
N ALA A 411 -22.58 -0.27 -0.71
CA ALA A 411 -22.21 1.11 -0.99
C ALA A 411 -22.92 1.66 -2.25
N ALA A 412 -23.06 0.85 -3.30
CA ALA A 412 -23.79 1.25 -4.51
C ALA A 412 -25.26 1.57 -4.23
N THR A 413 -25.94 0.74 -3.42
CA THR A 413 -27.36 0.98 -3.07
C THR A 413 -27.55 2.23 -2.22
N ILE A 414 -26.64 2.51 -1.29
CA ILE A 414 -26.69 3.75 -0.49
C ILE A 414 -26.41 4.99 -1.35
N ALA A 415 -25.49 4.90 -2.31
CA ALA A 415 -25.15 6.00 -3.20
C ALA A 415 -26.36 6.51 -4.02
N ILE A 416 -27.29 5.62 -4.41
CA ILE A 416 -28.49 5.97 -5.19
C ILE A 416 -29.46 6.87 -4.41
N VAL A 417 -29.49 6.75 -3.07
CA VAL A 417 -30.45 7.47 -2.20
C VAL A 417 -29.79 8.66 -1.51
N ALA A 418 -28.47 8.78 -1.56
CA ALA A 418 -27.74 9.88 -0.94
C ALA A 418 -28.05 11.23 -1.62
N THR A 419 -28.35 12.25 -0.82
CA THR A 419 -28.74 13.60 -1.30
C THR A 419 -27.58 14.59 -1.35
N ASP A 420 -26.44 14.26 -0.74
CA ASP A 420 -25.24 15.09 -0.71
C ASP A 420 -24.22 14.57 -1.73
N ILE A 421 -23.76 15.43 -2.64
CA ILE A 421 -22.85 15.07 -3.73
C ILE A 421 -21.51 14.49 -3.24
N LYS A 422 -20.95 15.02 -2.13
CA LYS A 422 -19.70 14.50 -1.57
C LYS A 422 -19.91 13.10 -0.99
N LYS A 423 -21.06 12.87 -0.33
CA LYS A 423 -21.40 11.54 0.20
C LYS A 423 -21.67 10.53 -0.91
N VAL A 424 -22.32 10.94 -2.01
CA VAL A 424 -22.50 10.09 -3.20
C VAL A 424 -21.13 9.65 -3.73
N LEU A 425 -20.20 10.58 -3.89
CA LEU A 425 -18.83 10.26 -4.34
C LEU A 425 -18.08 9.37 -3.35
N ALA A 426 -18.24 9.59 -2.04
CA ALA A 426 -17.65 8.73 -1.03
C ALA A 426 -18.17 7.28 -1.14
N TYR A 427 -19.49 7.08 -1.24
CA TYR A 427 -20.05 5.73 -1.43
C TYR A 427 -19.68 5.12 -2.78
N SER A 428 -19.56 5.93 -3.83
CA SER A 428 -19.03 5.47 -5.12
C SER A 428 -17.60 4.94 -4.96
N THR A 429 -16.73 5.65 -4.23
CA THR A 429 -15.38 5.17 -3.90
C THR A 429 -15.42 3.86 -3.12
N ILE A 430 -16.24 3.76 -2.07
CA ILE A 430 -16.37 2.52 -1.27
C ILE A 430 -16.77 1.33 -2.16
N SER A 431 -17.64 1.56 -3.15
CA SER A 431 -18.10 0.49 -4.04
C SER A 431 -17.03 0.02 -5.05
N GLN A 432 -16.09 0.90 -5.44
CA GLN A 432 -15.03 0.61 -6.41
C GLN A 432 -13.78 -0.02 -5.78
N LEU A 433 -13.60 0.15 -4.48
CA LEU A 433 -12.51 -0.44 -3.69
C LEU A 433 -12.83 -1.88 -3.33
#